data_AF-A0A3D4UR88-F1
#
_entry.id   AF-A0A3D4UR88-F1
#
_cell.length_a   1.000
_cell.length_b   1.000
_cell.length_c   1.000
_cell.angle_alpha   90.00
_cell.angle_beta   90.00
_cell.angle_gamma   90.00
#
_symmetry.space_group_name_H-M   'P 1'
#
loop_
_entity.id
_entity.type
_entity.pdbx_description
1 polymer ?
#
loop_
_entity_poly.entity_id
_entity_poly.type
_entity_poly.pdbx_seq_one_letter_code
_entity_poly.pdbx_strand_id
1 'polypeptide(L)'
;MSKNKANSKLQNVKAVKQMLDGTHKFQTKKVFGYDKKAIKRKVGDKWTDDNGYTWEQKDGFKIKHGKLDELRNYLQSFPSCPNEICTCSKPSQADLKMKSFHGMCLDCVVDMEHKIRLKGSEAWKRYERGKMKENAESWLRESKKQVDDVISIMEKTEFANADGSMEKWGSDFDPTKFKKNVEKDFKKFEDQLLKNFDDGESDE
;
A
#
# COMPACT_ATOMS: atom_id res chain seq x y z
N MET A 1 7.59 76.59 -27.77
CA MET A 1 6.18 77.05 -27.76
C MET A 1 5.43 76.31 -26.66
N SER A 2 5.09 77.06 -25.62
CA SER A 2 4.40 76.63 -24.40
C SER A 2 2.94 76.26 -24.68
N LYS A 3 2.52 75.03 -24.38
CA LYS A 3 1.11 74.64 -24.27
C LYS A 3 0.87 73.81 -23.01
N ASN A 4 0.25 74.48 -22.04
CA ASN A 4 -0.82 74.00 -21.17
C ASN A 4 -0.51 73.10 -19.96
N LYS A 5 0.30 73.62 -19.02
CA LYS A 5 0.28 73.21 -17.60
C LYS A 5 -1.10 73.40 -16.93
N ALA A 6 -1.96 74.24 -17.51
CA ALA A 6 -3.32 74.52 -17.05
C ALA A 6 -4.28 73.32 -17.11
N ASN A 7 -4.08 72.39 -18.06
CA ASN A 7 -5.01 71.26 -18.24
C ASN A 7 -4.88 70.21 -17.12
N SER A 8 -3.66 70.02 -16.57
CA SER A 8 -3.42 69.11 -15.44
C SER A 8 -4.06 69.58 -14.13
N LYS A 9 -4.03 70.90 -13.86
CA LYS A 9 -4.63 71.49 -12.66
C LYS A 9 -6.16 71.39 -12.67
N LEU A 10 -6.78 71.53 -13.84
CA LEU A 10 -8.22 71.37 -14.03
C LEU A 10 -8.69 69.93 -13.76
N GLN A 11 -7.89 68.93 -14.11
CA GLN A 11 -8.18 67.52 -13.78
C GLN A 11 -8.12 67.26 -12.26
N ASN A 12 -7.17 67.87 -11.53
CA ASN A 12 -7.09 67.74 -10.08
C ASN A 12 -8.28 68.36 -9.35
N VAL A 13 -8.69 69.57 -9.75
CA VAL A 13 -9.89 70.22 -9.17
C VAL A 13 -11.16 69.42 -9.47
N LYS A 14 -11.27 68.83 -10.67
CA LYS A 14 -12.37 67.95 -11.03
C LYS A 14 -12.40 66.67 -10.19
N ALA A 15 -11.24 66.07 -9.91
CA ALA A 15 -11.12 64.90 -9.05
C ALA A 15 -11.54 65.22 -7.60
N VAL A 16 -11.13 66.39 -7.06
CA VAL A 16 -11.52 66.83 -5.71
C VAL A 16 -13.03 67.08 -5.62
N LYS A 17 -13.65 67.70 -6.63
CA LYS A 17 -15.11 67.86 -6.68
C LYS A 17 -15.82 66.50 -6.71
N GLN A 18 -15.35 65.56 -7.54
CA GLN A 18 -15.90 64.22 -7.58
C GLN A 18 -15.75 63.46 -6.25
N MET A 19 -14.71 63.74 -5.45
CA MET A 19 -14.53 63.16 -4.11
C MET A 19 -15.50 63.76 -3.08
N LEU A 20 -15.81 65.06 -3.20
CA LEU A 20 -16.83 65.74 -2.37
C LEU A 20 -18.23 65.24 -2.72
N ASP A 21 -18.53 65.04 -4.00
CA ASP A 21 -19.81 64.55 -4.50
C ASP A 21 -20.02 63.04 -4.26
N GLY A 22 -19.04 62.34 -3.68
CA GLY A 22 -19.12 60.90 -3.40
C GLY A 22 -19.06 59.99 -4.64
N THR A 23 -18.92 60.56 -5.84
CA THR A 23 -18.95 59.84 -7.12
C THR A 23 -17.55 59.44 -7.62
N HIS A 24 -16.50 59.80 -6.89
CA HIS A 24 -15.13 59.50 -7.27
C HIS A 24 -14.85 57.98 -7.32
N LYS A 25 -14.07 57.56 -8.32
CA LYS A 25 -13.72 56.14 -8.56
C LYS A 25 -13.12 55.44 -7.33
N PHE A 26 -12.44 56.15 -6.44
CA PHE A 26 -11.90 55.54 -5.22
C PHE A 26 -12.97 55.25 -4.16
N GLN A 27 -14.07 56.01 -4.11
CA GLN A 27 -15.13 55.86 -3.11
C GLN A 27 -16.21 54.87 -3.58
N THR A 28 -16.50 54.82 -4.88
CA THR A 28 -17.52 53.94 -5.47
C THR A 28 -17.00 52.57 -5.88
N LYS A 29 -15.68 52.33 -5.82
CA LYS A 29 -15.10 51.02 -6.15
C LYS A 29 -15.43 50.01 -5.06
N LYS A 30 -16.45 49.19 -5.29
CA LYS A 30 -16.69 47.96 -4.53
C LYS A 30 -15.50 47.03 -4.76
N VAL A 31 -14.61 46.94 -3.77
CA VAL A 31 -13.56 45.93 -3.75
C VAL A 31 -14.23 44.62 -3.34
N PHE A 32 -14.32 43.66 -4.27
CA PHE A 32 -14.71 42.30 -3.93
C PHE A 32 -13.51 41.67 -3.20
N GLY A 33 -13.54 41.71 -1.87
CA GLY A 33 -12.60 40.96 -1.04
C GLY A 33 -12.85 39.46 -1.20
N TYR A 34 -11.78 38.67 -1.19
CA TYR A 34 -11.87 37.23 -1.23
C TYR A 34 -12.32 36.70 0.13
N ASP A 35 -13.62 36.43 0.26
CA ASP A 35 -14.20 35.82 1.46
C ASP A 35 -14.23 34.29 1.29
N LYS A 36 -13.21 33.60 1.82
CA LYS A 36 -13.29 32.14 1.96
C LYS A 36 -14.39 31.84 2.98
N LYS A 37 -15.51 31.28 2.53
CA LYS A 37 -16.54 30.74 3.43
C LYS A 37 -15.88 29.79 4.41
N ALA A 38 -15.86 30.16 5.69
CA ALA A 38 -15.35 29.30 6.75
C ALA A 38 -16.34 28.15 6.96
N ILE A 39 -16.10 27.02 6.27
CA ILE A 39 -16.90 25.81 6.42
C ILE A 39 -16.57 25.23 7.81
N LYS A 40 -17.49 25.39 8.77
CA LYS A 40 -17.42 24.71 10.07
C LYS A 40 -17.73 23.23 9.86
N ARG A 41 -16.71 22.38 10.02
CA ARG A 41 -16.82 20.92 9.89
C ARG A 41 -17.00 20.30 11.27
N LYS A 42 -17.82 19.26 11.37
CA LYS A 42 -18.01 18.48 12.60
C LYS A 42 -16.87 17.49 12.77
N VAL A 43 -16.64 17.06 14.01
CA VAL A 43 -15.70 15.98 14.33
C VAL A 43 -16.19 14.70 13.65
N GLY A 44 -15.34 14.07 12.83
CA GLY A 44 -15.63 12.91 12.00
C GLY A 44 -15.83 13.22 10.50
N ASP A 45 -15.93 14.48 10.10
CA ASP A 45 -16.14 14.83 8.69
C ASP A 45 -14.91 14.52 7.85
N LYS A 46 -15.08 13.73 6.78
CA LYS A 46 -14.07 13.47 5.75
C LYS A 46 -14.33 14.31 4.51
N TRP A 47 -13.30 14.97 3.97
CA TRP A 47 -13.43 15.73 2.73
C TRP A 47 -12.19 15.70 1.87
N THR A 48 -12.40 15.89 0.57
CA THR A 48 -11.31 16.07 -0.40
C THR A 48 -11.13 17.56 -0.65
N ASP A 49 -9.90 18.04 -0.53
CA ASP A 49 -9.51 19.41 -0.88
C ASP A 49 -9.36 19.56 -2.40
N ASP A 50 -9.33 20.79 -2.91
CA ASP A 50 -9.21 21.06 -4.36
C ASP A 50 -7.93 20.48 -4.97
N ASN A 51 -6.92 20.23 -4.14
CA ASN A 51 -5.65 19.58 -4.49
C ASN A 51 -5.70 18.03 -4.50
N GLY A 52 -6.88 17.43 -4.31
CA GLY A 52 -7.09 15.98 -4.33
C GLY A 52 -6.68 15.26 -3.03
N TYR A 53 -6.41 15.98 -1.94
CA TYR A 53 -6.06 15.38 -0.65
C TYR A 53 -7.30 15.15 0.22
N THR A 54 -7.42 13.95 0.77
CA THR A 54 -8.46 13.61 1.75
C THR A 54 -8.04 14.01 3.16
N TRP A 55 -8.95 14.66 3.88
CA TRP A 55 -8.77 15.14 5.24
C TRP A 55 -9.90 14.63 6.12
N GLU A 56 -9.61 14.42 7.41
CA GLU A 56 -10.58 14.10 8.45
C GLU A 56 -10.46 15.09 9.60
N GLN A 57 -11.59 15.63 10.05
CA GLN A 57 -11.64 16.51 11.21
C GLN A 57 -11.72 15.67 12.48
N LYS A 58 -10.67 15.69 13.32
CA LYS A 58 -10.70 15.14 14.68
C LYS A 58 -10.93 16.23 15.72
N ASP A 59 -11.09 15.83 16.97
CA ASP A 59 -11.24 16.78 18.07
C ASP A 59 -9.96 17.62 18.22
N GLY A 60 -10.06 18.92 17.94
CA GLY A 60 -8.95 19.88 18.03
C GLY A 60 -7.96 19.93 16.85
N PHE A 61 -7.93 18.94 15.93
CA PHE A 61 -6.99 18.94 14.80
C PHE A 61 -7.53 18.21 13.56
N LYS A 62 -6.90 18.45 12.40
CA LYS A 62 -7.21 17.76 11.14
C LYS A 62 -6.11 16.77 10.78
N ILE A 63 -6.48 15.57 10.33
CA ILE A 63 -5.56 14.56 9.83
C ILE A 63 -5.64 14.51 8.31
N LYS A 64 -4.49 14.48 7.65
CA LYS A 64 -4.40 14.19 6.22
C LYS A 64 -4.38 12.67 6.05
N HIS A 65 -5.33 12.14 5.30
CA HIS A 65 -5.31 10.73 4.91
C HIS A 65 -4.30 10.53 3.78
N GLY A 66 -3.29 9.70 4.04
CA GLY A 66 -2.28 9.29 3.08
C GLY A 66 -2.74 8.08 2.26
N LYS A 67 -2.06 7.83 1.12
CA LYS A 67 -2.31 6.65 0.27
C LYS A 67 -2.16 5.31 1.00
N LEU A 68 -1.39 5.29 2.09
CA LEU A 68 -1.05 4.08 2.86
C LEU A 68 -1.89 3.92 4.13
N ASP A 69 -2.88 4.79 4.39
CA ASP A 69 -3.63 4.70 5.64
C ASP A 69 -4.53 3.46 5.68
N GLU A 70 -5.11 3.07 4.55
CA GLU A 70 -5.81 1.79 4.42
C GLU A 70 -4.88 0.60 4.71
N LEU A 71 -3.66 0.63 4.15
CA LEU A 71 -2.66 -0.40 4.40
C LEU A 71 -2.26 -0.44 5.87
N ARG A 72 -2.07 0.70 6.54
CA ARG A 72 -1.75 0.75 7.97
C ARG A 72 -2.87 0.19 8.83
N ASN A 73 -4.12 0.52 8.52
CA ASN A 73 -5.28 -0.01 9.21
C ASN A 73 -5.39 -1.54 9.03
N TYR A 74 -5.14 -2.03 7.81
CA TYR A 74 -5.06 -3.46 7.52
C TYR A 74 -3.90 -4.16 8.26
N LEU A 75 -2.73 -3.53 8.30
CA LEU A 75 -1.57 -4.03 9.05
C LEU A 75 -1.75 -3.96 10.56
N GLN A 76 -2.75 -3.22 11.06
CA GLN A 76 -3.13 -3.22 12.48
C GLN A 76 -4.27 -4.20 12.77
N SER A 77 -5.17 -4.45 11.82
CA SER A 77 -6.30 -5.37 12.01
C SER A 77 -5.92 -6.84 11.83
N PHE A 78 -6.67 -7.74 12.46
CA PHE A 78 -6.53 -9.18 12.25
C PHE A 78 -7.55 -9.64 11.21
N PRO A 79 -7.13 -9.99 9.98
CA PRO A 79 -8.05 -10.22 8.86
C PRO A 79 -8.92 -11.47 9.03
N SER A 80 -8.47 -12.45 9.81
CA SER A 80 -9.14 -13.75 9.98
C SER A 80 -9.67 -13.94 11.41
N CYS A 81 -9.83 -12.85 12.16
CA CYS A 81 -10.36 -12.91 13.51
C CYS A 81 -11.81 -13.46 13.51
N PRO A 82 -12.12 -14.49 14.33
CA PRO A 82 -13.47 -15.05 14.43
C PRO A 82 -14.45 -14.11 15.15
N ASN A 83 -13.92 -13.19 15.96
CA ASN A 83 -14.72 -12.20 16.68
C ASN A 83 -14.95 -10.98 15.78
N GLU A 84 -16.20 -10.49 15.75
CA GLU A 84 -16.58 -9.27 15.01
C GLU A 84 -15.81 -8.03 15.48
N ILE A 85 -15.50 -7.98 16.78
CA ILE A 85 -14.69 -6.94 17.41
C ILE A 85 -13.49 -7.62 18.05
N CYS A 86 -12.30 -7.34 17.53
CA CYS A 86 -11.06 -7.86 18.10
C CYS A 86 -10.79 -7.19 19.46
N THR A 87 -10.68 -7.99 20.52
CA THR A 87 -10.34 -7.53 21.87
C THR A 87 -8.87 -7.13 22.02
N CYS A 88 -8.00 -7.56 21.08
CA CYS A 88 -6.57 -7.25 21.08
C CYS A 88 -6.30 -5.81 20.62
N SER A 89 -6.53 -4.85 21.51
CA SER A 89 -6.22 -3.43 21.29
C SER A 89 -4.71 -3.14 21.22
N LYS A 90 -3.88 -3.95 21.89
CA LYS A 90 -2.42 -3.86 21.90
C LYS A 90 -1.82 -5.25 21.70
N PRO A 91 -1.47 -5.63 20.46
CA PRO A 91 -0.93 -6.96 20.18
C PRO A 91 0.47 -7.12 20.77
N SER A 92 0.72 -8.26 21.41
CA SER A 92 2.06 -8.68 21.82
C SER A 92 2.89 -9.15 20.62
N GLN A 93 4.19 -9.36 20.81
CA GLN A 93 5.05 -9.99 19.79
C GLN A 93 4.55 -11.39 19.38
N ALA A 94 3.95 -12.14 20.31
CA ALA A 94 3.37 -13.44 20.00
C ALA A 94 2.13 -13.31 19.11
N ASP A 95 1.28 -12.31 19.37
CA ASP A 95 0.11 -12.02 18.54
C ASP A 95 0.51 -11.61 17.11
N LEU A 96 1.57 -10.81 16.97
CA LEU A 96 2.08 -10.42 15.66
C LEU A 96 2.62 -11.62 14.86
N LYS A 97 3.25 -12.59 15.54
CA LYS A 97 3.67 -13.85 14.90
C LYS A 97 2.46 -14.68 14.47
N MET A 98 1.47 -14.84 15.34
CA MET A 98 0.25 -15.57 15.00
C MET A 98 -0.55 -14.87 13.89
N LYS A 99 -0.49 -13.55 13.82
CA LYS A 99 -1.05 -12.78 12.70
C LYS A 99 -0.42 -13.16 11.37
N SER A 100 0.90 -13.33 11.30
CA SER A 100 1.55 -13.73 10.04
C SER A 100 1.19 -15.14 9.60
N PHE A 101 0.97 -16.08 10.53
CA PHE A 101 0.69 -17.49 10.21
C PHE A 101 -0.79 -17.80 10.00
N HIS A 102 -1.66 -17.20 10.82
CA HIS A 102 -3.10 -17.51 10.88
C HIS A 102 -3.98 -16.31 10.56
N GLY A 103 -3.46 -15.09 10.56
CA GLY A 103 -4.29 -13.88 10.45
C GLY A 103 -5.10 -13.56 11.71
N MET A 104 -4.76 -14.18 12.84
CA MET A 104 -5.47 -14.09 14.13
C MET A 104 -4.51 -13.73 15.27
N CYS A 105 -5.05 -13.26 16.40
CA CYS A 105 -4.28 -13.11 17.64
C CYS A 105 -4.06 -14.47 18.32
N LEU A 106 -3.14 -14.52 19.28
CA LEU A 106 -2.77 -15.74 19.98
C LEU A 106 -3.97 -16.39 20.68
N ASP A 107 -4.78 -15.59 21.40
CA ASP A 107 -5.94 -16.10 22.15
C ASP A 107 -6.94 -16.80 21.23
N CYS A 108 -7.27 -16.19 20.08
CA CYS A 108 -8.18 -16.80 19.11
C CYS A 108 -7.62 -18.10 18.51
N VAL A 109 -6.30 -18.17 18.29
CA VAL A 109 -5.64 -19.38 17.79
C VAL A 109 -5.70 -20.49 18.83
N VAL A 110 -5.41 -20.19 20.10
CA VAL A 110 -5.49 -21.17 21.20
C VAL A 110 -6.91 -21.73 21.33
N ASP A 111 -7.93 -20.87 21.26
CA ASP A 111 -9.33 -21.31 21.31
C ASP A 111 -9.71 -22.21 20.12
N MET A 112 -9.21 -21.90 18.93
CA MET A 112 -9.42 -22.71 17.73
C MET A 112 -8.75 -24.08 17.89
N GLU A 113 -7.47 -24.11 18.24
CA GLU A 113 -6.70 -25.34 18.42
C GLU A 113 -7.30 -26.21 19.52
N HIS A 114 -7.75 -25.59 20.62
CA HIS A 114 -8.44 -26.30 21.70
C HIS A 114 -9.72 -26.97 21.19
N LYS A 115 -10.56 -26.26 20.41
CA LYS A 115 -11.76 -26.84 19.79
C LYS A 115 -11.43 -28.00 18.84
N ILE A 116 -10.31 -27.95 18.13
CA ILE A 116 -9.87 -29.05 17.25
C ILE A 116 -9.43 -30.25 18.09
N ARG A 117 -8.67 -30.03 19.17
CA ARG A 117 -8.24 -31.10 20.08
C ARG A 117 -9.42 -31.80 20.75
N LEU A 118 -10.48 -31.07 21.10
CA LEU A 118 -11.71 -31.66 21.65
C LEU A 118 -12.43 -32.57 20.66
N LYS A 119 -12.25 -32.38 19.34
CA LYS A 119 -12.85 -33.25 18.31
C LYS A 119 -12.12 -34.59 18.16
N GLY A 120 -10.95 -34.75 18.78
CA GLY A 120 -10.19 -36.00 18.79
C GLY A 120 -8.80 -35.89 18.14
N SER A 121 -8.02 -36.96 18.28
CA SER A 121 -6.63 -37.04 17.80
C SER A 121 -6.50 -37.01 16.28
N GLU A 122 -7.43 -37.62 15.56
CA GLU A 122 -7.44 -37.65 14.08
C GLU A 122 -7.66 -36.24 13.51
N ALA A 123 -8.61 -35.50 14.08
CA ALA A 123 -8.86 -34.10 13.71
C ALA A 123 -7.63 -33.21 13.93
N TRP A 124 -6.88 -33.46 15.01
CA TRP A 124 -5.63 -32.75 15.29
C TRP A 124 -4.52 -33.11 14.28
N LYS A 125 -4.32 -34.41 13.99
CA LYS A 125 -3.34 -34.85 12.98
C LYS A 125 -3.64 -34.27 11.60
N ARG A 126 -4.91 -34.26 11.18
CA ARG A 126 -5.35 -33.67 9.90
C ARG A 126 -5.04 -32.17 9.85
N TYR A 127 -5.31 -31.45 10.93
CA TYR A 127 -4.97 -30.03 11.05
C TYR A 127 -3.46 -29.79 10.94
N GLU A 128 -2.64 -30.52 11.70
CA GLU A 128 -1.19 -30.39 11.69
C GLU A 128 -0.59 -30.66 10.31
N ARG A 129 -1.02 -31.74 9.65
CA ARG A 129 -0.61 -32.06 8.28
C ARG A 129 -1.03 -30.97 7.30
N GLY A 130 -2.25 -30.45 7.42
CA GLY A 130 -2.73 -29.34 6.60
C GLY A 130 -1.84 -28.10 6.73
N LYS A 131 -1.46 -27.72 7.96
CA LYS A 131 -0.54 -26.59 8.19
C LYS A 131 0.85 -26.84 7.60
N MET A 132 1.38 -28.06 7.71
CA MET A 132 2.66 -28.42 7.10
C MET A 132 2.60 -28.36 5.57
N LYS A 133 1.51 -28.81 4.96
CA LYS A 133 1.26 -28.74 3.52
C LYS A 133 1.18 -27.29 3.04
N GLU A 134 0.41 -26.43 3.71
CA GLU A 134 0.33 -25.00 3.40
C GLU A 134 1.71 -24.31 3.45
N ASN A 135 2.53 -24.66 4.45
CA ASN A 135 3.89 -24.14 4.57
C ASN A 135 4.78 -24.62 3.42
N ALA A 136 4.69 -25.90 3.05
CA ALA A 136 5.43 -26.46 1.92
C ALA A 136 5.02 -25.80 0.60
N GLU A 137 3.72 -25.57 0.36
CA GLU A 137 3.22 -24.85 -0.82
C GLU A 137 3.72 -23.40 -0.87
N SER A 138 3.72 -22.70 0.27
CA SER A 138 4.27 -21.35 0.36
C SER A 138 5.76 -21.32 0.00
N TRP A 139 6.52 -22.29 0.54
CA TRP A 139 7.95 -22.43 0.24
C TRP A 139 8.20 -22.79 -1.24
N LEU A 140 7.38 -23.66 -1.85
CA LEU A 140 7.45 -23.97 -3.28
C LEU A 140 7.20 -22.73 -4.13
N ARG A 141 6.22 -21.89 -3.76
CA ARG A 141 5.94 -20.63 -4.46
C ARG A 141 7.11 -19.65 -4.41
N GLU A 142 7.78 -19.56 -3.27
CA GLU A 142 8.98 -18.72 -3.12
C GLU A 142 10.16 -19.30 -3.90
N SER A 143 10.37 -20.61 -3.82
CA SER A 143 11.43 -21.33 -4.54
C SER A 143 11.27 -21.19 -6.05
N LYS A 144 10.04 -21.21 -6.56
CA LYS A 144 9.76 -20.96 -7.98
C LYS A 144 10.23 -19.58 -8.43
N LYS A 145 10.01 -18.54 -7.62
CA LYS A 145 10.51 -17.19 -7.93
C LYS A 145 12.02 -17.15 -7.95
N GLN A 146 12.68 -17.81 -6.99
CA GLN A 146 14.14 -17.89 -6.96
C GLN A 146 14.69 -18.61 -8.19
N VAL A 147 14.01 -19.68 -8.64
CA VAL A 147 14.35 -20.38 -9.89
C VAL A 147 14.20 -19.45 -11.10
N ASP A 148 13.09 -18.72 -11.19
CA ASP A 148 12.86 -17.74 -12.26
C ASP A 148 13.94 -16.63 -12.26
N ASP A 149 14.35 -16.16 -11.08
CA ASP A 149 15.41 -15.17 -10.92
C ASP A 149 16.76 -15.71 -11.42
N VAL A 150 17.11 -16.95 -11.05
CA VAL A 150 18.34 -17.63 -11.52
C VAL A 150 18.33 -17.78 -13.04
N ILE A 151 17.21 -18.21 -13.63
CA ILE A 151 17.07 -18.29 -15.09
C ILE A 151 17.29 -16.91 -15.72
N SER A 152 16.72 -15.86 -15.15
CA SER A 152 16.85 -14.50 -15.67
C SER A 152 18.27 -13.95 -15.59
N ILE A 153 19.04 -14.32 -14.55
CA ILE A 153 20.44 -13.92 -14.39
C ILE A 153 21.30 -14.64 -15.44
N MET A 154 21.07 -15.95 -15.61
CA MET A 154 21.80 -16.78 -16.58
C MET A 154 21.51 -16.39 -18.04
N GLU A 155 20.30 -15.91 -18.35
CA GLU A 155 19.98 -15.37 -19.69
C GLU A 155 20.72 -14.05 -19.98
N LYS A 156 21.08 -13.27 -18.95
CA LYS A 156 21.65 -11.92 -19.06
C LYS A 156 23.17 -11.85 -18.94
N THR A 157 23.90 -12.97 -19.00
CA THR A 157 25.37 -13.00 -18.87
C THR A 157 26.12 -12.46 -20.10
N GLU A 158 25.64 -11.36 -20.68
CA GLU A 158 26.33 -10.56 -21.68
C GLU A 158 26.92 -9.34 -20.97
N PHE A 159 28.24 -9.23 -20.92
CA PHE A 159 28.92 -8.12 -20.24
C PHE A 159 29.33 -7.06 -21.26
N ALA A 160 29.02 -5.79 -20.96
CA ALA A 160 29.47 -4.65 -21.76
C ALA A 160 30.84 -4.17 -21.27
N ASN A 161 31.85 -4.23 -22.13
CA ASN A 161 33.18 -3.69 -21.85
C ASN A 161 33.20 -2.16 -21.94
N ALA A 162 34.25 -1.55 -21.38
CA ALA A 162 34.47 -0.10 -21.44
C ALA A 162 34.54 0.45 -22.88
N ASP A 163 34.94 -0.40 -23.84
CA ASP A 163 35.03 -0.07 -25.27
C ASP A 163 33.68 -0.23 -26.01
N GLY A 164 32.60 -0.59 -25.32
CA GLY A 164 31.28 -0.83 -25.91
C GLY A 164 31.13 -2.18 -26.62
N SER A 165 32.15 -3.04 -26.56
CA SER A 165 32.06 -4.43 -27.01
C SER A 165 31.29 -5.28 -25.99
N MET A 166 30.44 -6.18 -26.48
CA MET A 166 29.72 -7.14 -25.64
C MET A 166 30.50 -8.44 -25.62
N GLU A 167 31.02 -8.83 -24.45
CA GLU A 167 31.64 -10.13 -24.25
C GLU A 167 30.61 -11.14 -23.74
N LYS A 168 30.40 -12.19 -24.54
CA LYS A 168 29.74 -13.41 -24.10
C LYS A 168 30.83 -14.34 -23.58
N TRP A 169 30.97 -14.46 -22.27
CA TRP A 169 31.87 -15.45 -21.69
C TRP A 169 31.35 -16.84 -22.05
N GLY A 170 32.03 -17.46 -23.00
CA GLY A 170 31.69 -18.76 -23.55
C GLY A 170 31.77 -19.84 -22.48
N SER A 171 30.62 -20.38 -22.11
CA SER A 171 30.54 -21.79 -21.78
C SER A 171 29.61 -22.43 -22.82
N ASP A 172 29.70 -23.75 -23.02
CA ASP A 172 28.77 -24.55 -23.83
C ASP A 172 27.34 -24.58 -23.25
N PHE A 173 26.97 -23.52 -22.54
CA PHE A 173 25.71 -23.33 -21.86
C PHE A 173 24.67 -22.85 -22.87
N ASP A 174 23.76 -23.75 -23.21
CA ASP A 174 22.54 -23.42 -23.93
C ASP A 174 21.49 -22.94 -22.89
N PRO A 175 21.18 -21.63 -22.83
CA PRO A 175 20.24 -21.08 -21.85
C PRO A 175 18.84 -21.70 -21.98
N THR A 176 18.46 -22.08 -23.21
CA THR A 176 17.15 -22.67 -23.48
C THR A 176 17.07 -24.10 -22.95
N LYS A 177 18.14 -24.88 -23.09
CA LYS A 177 18.24 -26.23 -22.53
C LYS A 177 18.33 -26.20 -21.01
N PHE A 178 19.09 -25.26 -20.45
CA PHE A 178 19.16 -25.05 -19.00
C PHE A 178 17.78 -24.74 -18.41
N LYS A 179 17.09 -23.74 -18.94
CA LYS A 179 15.74 -23.36 -18.51
C LYS A 179 14.78 -24.55 -18.53
N LYS A 180 14.73 -25.30 -19.64
CA LYS A 180 13.88 -26.49 -19.76
C LYS A 180 14.22 -27.56 -18.73
N ASN A 181 15.50 -27.81 -18.47
CA ASN A 181 15.93 -28.81 -17.49
C ASN A 181 15.55 -28.40 -16.08
N VAL A 182 15.84 -27.15 -15.70
CA VAL A 182 15.52 -26.61 -14.37
C VAL A 182 14.02 -26.61 -14.12
N GLU A 183 13.21 -26.14 -15.07
CA GLU A 183 11.74 -26.17 -14.95
C GLU A 183 11.21 -27.62 -14.82
N LYS A 184 11.78 -28.56 -15.57
CA LYS A 184 11.38 -29.97 -15.53
C LYS A 184 11.73 -30.62 -14.18
N ASP A 185 12.93 -30.38 -13.68
CA ASP A 185 13.38 -30.98 -12.42
C ASP A 185 12.70 -30.33 -11.22
N PHE A 186 12.43 -29.02 -11.28
CA PHE A 186 11.61 -28.34 -10.27
C PHE A 186 10.18 -28.90 -10.21
N LYS A 187 9.53 -29.11 -11.36
CA LYS A 187 8.19 -29.74 -11.40
C LYS A 187 8.17 -31.15 -10.83
N LYS A 188 9.15 -31.98 -11.16
CA LYS A 188 9.26 -33.33 -10.57
C LYS A 188 9.39 -33.26 -9.05
N PHE A 189 10.18 -32.32 -8.55
CA PHE A 189 10.38 -32.12 -7.13
C PHE A 189 9.09 -31.63 -6.44
N GLU A 190 8.38 -30.67 -7.05
CA GLU A 190 7.06 -30.22 -6.61
C GLU A 190 6.06 -31.39 -6.51
N ASP A 191 5.95 -32.19 -7.58
CA ASP A 191 5.06 -33.37 -7.62
C ASP A 191 5.42 -34.42 -6.55
N GLN A 192 6.72 -34.68 -6.35
CA GLN A 192 7.20 -35.62 -5.33
C GLN A 192 6.92 -35.12 -3.92
N LEU A 193 7.14 -33.83 -3.67
CA LEU A 193 6.92 -33.23 -2.36
C LEU A 193 5.42 -33.27 -2.00
N LEU A 194 4.54 -32.92 -2.94
CA LEU A 194 3.09 -32.94 -2.70
C LEU A 194 2.55 -34.36 -2.48
N LYS A 195 3.04 -35.34 -3.25
CA LYS A 195 2.67 -36.76 -3.05
C LYS A 195 3.03 -37.25 -1.65
N ASN A 196 4.19 -36.87 -1.11
CA ASN A 196 4.57 -37.27 0.25
C ASN A 196 3.59 -36.74 1.32
N PHE A 197 2.90 -35.63 1.07
CA PHE A 197 1.87 -35.11 1.97
C PHE A 197 0.51 -35.78 1.77
N ASP A 198 0.18 -36.21 0.55
CA ASP A 198 -1.08 -36.86 0.19
C ASP A 198 -1.07 -38.37 0.52
N ASP A 199 0.04 -39.07 0.31
CA ASP A 199 0.17 -40.53 0.58
C ASP A 199 0.08 -40.84 2.08
N GLY A 200 0.48 -39.90 2.94
CA GLY A 200 0.25 -39.98 4.39
C GLY A 200 -1.23 -39.94 4.80
N GLU A 201 -2.16 -39.61 3.89
CA GLU A 201 -3.62 -39.67 4.08
C GLU A 201 -4.17 -41.09 3.88
N SER A 202 -3.39 -42.03 3.32
CA SER A 202 -3.84 -43.39 2.96
C SER A 202 -3.46 -44.53 3.91
N ASP A 203 -2.65 -44.25 4.94
CA ASP A 203 -2.17 -45.23 5.93
C ASP A 203 -2.96 -45.22 7.26
N GLU A 204 -4.24 -44.83 7.25
CA GLU A 204 -5.18 -45.02 8.38
C GLU A 204 -6.53 -45.59 7.90
#